data_AF-A0A2L0EQK9-F1
#
_entry.id   AF-A0A2L0EQK9-F1
#
_cell.length_a   1.000
_cell.length_b   1.000
_cell.length_c   1.000
_cell.angle_alpha   90.00
_cell.angle_beta   90.00
_cell.angle_gamma   90.00
#
_symmetry.space_group_name_H-M   'P 1'
#
loop_
_entity.id
_entity.type
_entity.pdbx_description
1 polymer ?
#
loop_
_entity_poly.entity_id
_entity_poly.type
_entity_poly.pdbx_seq_one_letter_code
_entity_poly.pdbx_strand_id
1 'polypeptide(L)'
;MRHALPLSLSLLTTTLFGFTLGAGCSDSAVDGAAPSAGAGAADSGGGSASGGGSASGGGSASGGGSASGGGSASGGEAGGGAGGIAPPTTIVTCQGKTYLCGDLIDNDGDGLLDSQDPDCLGPCDNTEDSYYGGIPGQAGPSCTVDCYFDQDSGSGNDDCHWNHQCDPNEVAPGYHPESNNGAMCAYNANAMTPGAQNRSCSDLQREQSDSCHDICGPLTPNGCDCFGCCELPAGSGDYVWLGSDADGTGEGSCSRDGITDPSRCEPCTPVAACLNDCGRCELCLGKETLPADCFEGSGSGGGEAGTGGGEAGTGGGEAGTGGGEAGTGGSGGDTGGQCAPGVQPCGLPGQEPCSAAEYCITGCCQPYIR
;
A
#
# COMPACT_ATOMS: atom_id res chain seq x y z
N MET A 1 29.48 8.28 -64.88
CA MET A 1 29.78 9.73 -64.95
C MET A 1 29.28 10.30 -63.63
N ARG A 2 29.99 10.44 -62.51
CA ARG A 2 31.31 11.03 -62.16
C ARG A 2 31.47 12.50 -62.56
N HIS A 3 30.96 13.42 -61.73
CA HIS A 3 31.43 14.80 -61.49
C HIS A 3 31.06 15.12 -60.02
N ALA A 4 31.95 15.28 -59.02
CA ALA A 4 33.10 16.17 -58.80
C ALA A 4 32.72 17.60 -58.32
N LEU A 5 32.89 17.81 -56.99
CA LEU A 5 33.24 18.97 -56.12
C LEU A 5 33.46 20.39 -56.72
N PRO A 6 33.29 21.49 -55.93
CA PRO A 6 34.21 21.92 -54.82
C PRO A 6 33.49 22.44 -53.55
N LEU A 7 33.92 22.10 -52.32
CA LEU A 7 35.02 22.64 -51.50
C LEU A 7 35.08 24.19 -51.42
N SER A 8 34.65 24.74 -50.28
CA SER A 8 35.02 26.09 -49.83
C SER A 8 35.38 26.06 -48.34
N LEU A 9 36.46 26.77 -48.03
CA LEU A 9 37.28 26.77 -46.84
C LEU A 9 37.34 28.22 -46.31
N SER A 10 37.10 28.45 -45.01
CA SER A 10 37.50 29.62 -44.18
C SER A 10 36.55 29.71 -42.97
N LEU A 11 36.90 30.12 -41.74
CA LEU A 11 38.14 30.58 -41.14
C LEU A 11 38.02 30.39 -39.61
N LEU A 12 39.17 30.24 -38.96
CA LEU A 12 39.44 30.18 -37.53
C LEU A 12 38.95 31.44 -36.76
N THR A 13 38.36 31.26 -35.56
CA THR A 13 38.50 32.22 -34.45
C THR A 13 38.57 31.48 -33.12
N THR A 14 39.77 31.53 -32.52
CA THR A 14 40.12 31.00 -31.20
C THR A 14 39.89 32.09 -30.16
N THR A 15 39.11 31.83 -29.12
CA THR A 15 39.05 32.69 -27.92
C THR A 15 39.64 31.98 -26.72
N LEU A 16 40.66 32.64 -26.18
CA LEU A 16 41.52 32.30 -25.06
C LEU A 16 40.87 32.83 -23.77
N PHE A 17 40.64 31.98 -22.76
CA PHE A 17 40.38 32.45 -21.39
C PHE A 17 41.41 31.83 -20.44
N GLY A 18 42.10 32.73 -19.73
CA GLY A 18 43.28 32.45 -18.93
C GLY A 18 42.99 31.86 -17.56
N PHE A 19 43.89 30.97 -17.16
CA PHE A 19 44.10 30.46 -15.82
C PHE A 19 44.89 31.47 -14.99
N THR A 20 44.50 31.71 -13.74
CA THR A 20 45.35 32.32 -12.71
C THR A 20 45.54 31.36 -11.56
N LEU A 21 46.80 30.97 -11.31
CA LEU A 21 47.25 30.24 -10.13
C LEU A 21 47.51 31.20 -8.96
N GLY A 22 47.10 30.82 -7.76
CA GLY A 22 47.60 31.35 -6.49
C GLY A 22 48.11 30.19 -5.64
N ALA A 23 49.38 30.24 -5.25
CA ALA A 23 50.08 29.27 -4.41
C ALA A 23 49.93 29.61 -2.92
N GLY A 24 49.90 28.57 -2.07
CA GLY A 24 50.04 28.70 -0.63
C GLY A 24 50.25 27.32 0.03
N CYS A 25 51.47 27.07 0.50
CA CYS A 25 51.94 25.85 1.15
C CYS A 25 51.48 25.76 2.62
N SER A 26 51.28 24.54 3.16
CA SER A 26 52.21 23.93 4.13
C SER A 26 51.71 22.59 4.70
N ASP A 27 52.70 21.74 4.97
CA ASP A 27 52.73 20.33 5.31
C ASP A 27 52.06 19.92 6.63
N SER A 28 51.62 18.65 6.71
CA SER A 28 52.27 17.64 7.57
C SER A 28 51.68 16.25 7.32
N ALA A 29 52.55 15.30 7.02
CA ALA A 29 52.30 13.87 7.05
C ALA A 29 52.09 13.36 8.49
N VAL A 30 51.32 12.28 8.66
CA VAL A 30 51.75 11.07 9.41
C VAL A 30 50.84 9.88 9.10
N ASP A 31 51.49 8.72 9.13
CA ASP A 31 51.07 7.37 8.82
C ASP A 31 49.89 6.80 9.62
N GLY A 32 49.28 5.76 9.07
CA GLY A 32 48.16 5.03 9.64
C GLY A 32 48.50 4.07 10.77
N ALA A 33 47.45 3.63 11.47
CA ALA A 33 47.32 2.34 12.13
C ALA A 33 45.88 2.16 12.67
N ALA A 34 45.24 1.05 12.33
CA ALA A 34 44.24 0.38 13.18
C ALA A 34 44.98 -0.70 14.01
N PRO A 35 44.40 -1.43 15.01
CA PRO A 35 42.98 -1.51 15.42
C PRO A 35 42.70 -1.64 16.95
N SER A 36 41.39 -1.76 17.26
CA SER A 36 40.74 -2.58 18.31
C SER A 36 40.66 -2.18 19.80
N ALA A 37 39.43 -2.39 20.31
CA ALA A 37 38.98 -2.79 21.65
C ALA A 37 38.65 -1.73 22.72
N GLY A 38 37.37 -1.70 23.12
CA GLY A 38 36.99 -2.00 24.51
C GLY A 38 36.42 -0.89 25.41
N ALA A 39 35.16 -1.12 25.84
CA ALA A 39 34.56 -0.81 27.15
C ALA A 39 34.14 0.64 27.52
N GLY A 40 32.82 0.86 27.44
CA GLY A 40 31.89 1.21 28.55
C GLY A 40 32.18 2.38 29.50
N ALA A 41 31.24 3.33 29.57
CA ALA A 41 30.72 3.89 30.82
C ALA A 41 29.44 4.72 30.57
N ALA A 42 28.47 4.53 31.45
CA ALA A 42 27.27 5.34 31.62
C ALA A 42 27.59 6.76 32.13
N ASP A 43 26.73 7.75 31.88
CA ASP A 43 25.86 8.39 32.88
C ASP A 43 25.09 9.56 32.25
N SER A 44 23.90 9.73 32.81
CA SER A 44 22.87 10.75 32.75
C SER A 44 23.31 12.22 32.76
N GLY A 45 22.39 13.09 32.35
CA GLY A 45 22.35 14.48 32.81
C GLY A 45 21.82 15.43 31.76
N GLY A 46 20.61 15.94 31.99
CA GLY A 46 19.87 16.77 31.04
C GLY A 46 20.28 18.23 30.98
N GLY A 47 19.44 19.03 30.29
CA GLY A 47 19.54 20.48 30.33
C GLY A 47 19.07 21.21 29.08
N SER A 48 17.77 21.47 29.01
CA SER A 48 17.12 22.74 28.64
C SER A 48 17.58 23.54 27.40
N ALA A 49 16.64 23.60 26.43
CA ALA A 49 15.93 24.79 25.94
C ALA A 49 16.64 25.94 25.18
N SER A 50 15.85 26.47 24.23
CA SER A 50 15.94 27.72 23.42
C SER A 50 16.62 27.49 22.06
N GLY A 51 16.05 27.79 20.90
CA GLY A 51 14.91 28.61 20.49
C GLY A 51 15.26 29.23 19.13
N GLY A 52 14.25 29.50 18.28
CA GLY A 52 14.41 30.35 17.09
C GLY A 52 14.05 29.67 15.77
N GLY A 53 12.86 29.96 15.25
CA GLY A 53 12.35 29.42 14.00
C GLY A 53 12.77 30.20 12.75
N SER A 54 12.22 29.79 11.62
CA SER A 54 11.66 30.65 10.57
C SER A 54 10.99 29.76 9.51
N ALA A 55 9.66 29.74 9.53
CA ALA A 55 8.86 29.29 8.42
C ALA A 55 8.88 30.38 7.33
N SER A 56 9.05 29.96 6.06
CA SER A 56 8.79 30.79 4.90
C SER A 56 7.82 30.03 4.00
N GLY A 57 6.58 30.50 3.95
CA GLY A 57 5.55 29.98 3.07
C GLY A 57 5.61 30.56 1.67
N GLY A 58 4.75 30.04 0.80
CA GLY A 58 4.48 30.56 -0.54
C GLY A 58 3.33 29.82 -1.20
N GLY A 59 2.11 30.01 -0.71
CA GLY A 59 0.89 29.64 -1.44
C GLY A 59 0.53 30.67 -2.50
N SER A 60 -0.19 30.24 -3.54
CA SER A 60 -0.96 31.12 -4.41
C SER A 60 -2.42 30.66 -4.42
N ALA A 61 -3.27 31.52 -3.89
CA ALA A 61 -4.73 31.41 -3.96
C ALA A 61 -5.27 32.48 -4.91
N SER A 62 -6.34 32.14 -5.62
CA SER A 62 -7.31 33.04 -6.26
C SER A 62 -8.60 32.24 -6.37
N GLY A 63 -9.75 32.54 -5.79
CA GLY A 63 -10.18 33.67 -4.98
C GLY A 63 -11.71 33.83 -5.13
N GLY A 64 -12.43 33.73 -4.01
CA GLY A 64 -13.77 34.31 -3.77
C GLY A 64 -14.98 33.44 -4.13
N GLY A 65 -15.95 33.18 -3.25
CA GLY A 65 -16.17 33.62 -1.88
C GLY A 65 -17.65 33.56 -1.54
N SER A 66 -18.00 33.13 -0.32
CA SER A 66 -18.97 33.76 0.59
C SER A 66 -19.29 32.81 1.74
N ALA A 67 -19.06 33.32 2.94
CA ALA A 67 -19.29 32.64 4.21
C ALA A 67 -20.78 32.46 4.51
N SER A 68 -21.10 31.39 5.26
CA SER A 68 -21.74 31.43 6.58
C SER A 68 -22.52 30.15 6.84
N GLY A 69 -22.12 29.38 7.85
CA GLY A 69 -22.96 28.34 8.44
C GLY A 69 -22.16 27.29 9.17
N GLY A 70 -21.91 27.50 10.47
CA GLY A 70 -21.65 26.37 11.34
C GLY A 70 -22.90 25.49 11.43
N GLY A 71 -22.72 24.19 11.26
CA GLY A 71 -23.70 23.13 11.48
C GLY A 71 -22.89 21.84 11.41
N SER A 72 -22.52 21.30 12.56
CA SER A 72 -23.18 20.12 13.11
C SER A 72 -22.86 18.89 12.28
N ALA A 73 -22.17 17.94 12.92
CA ALA A 73 -22.30 16.53 12.62
C ALA A 73 -23.79 16.19 12.59
N SER A 74 -24.40 16.31 11.41
CA SER A 74 -25.67 15.70 11.12
C SER A 74 -25.34 14.24 10.90
N GLY A 75 -25.48 13.45 11.97
CA GLY A 75 -25.81 12.04 11.80
C GLY A 75 -26.97 12.00 10.82
N GLY A 76 -26.70 11.48 9.63
CA GLY A 76 -27.70 11.21 8.64
C GLY A 76 -28.69 10.23 9.26
N GLU A 77 -29.83 10.73 9.70
CA GLU A 77 -31.00 9.90 9.91
C GLU A 77 -31.37 9.34 8.55
N ALA A 78 -30.92 8.10 8.29
CA ALA A 78 -31.36 7.31 7.16
C ALA A 78 -32.89 7.30 7.13
N GLY A 79 -33.45 7.93 6.11
CA GLY A 79 -34.85 7.76 5.76
C GLY A 79 -35.13 6.28 5.60
N GLY A 80 -36.12 5.77 6.35
CA GLY A 80 -36.47 4.36 6.34
C GLY A 80 -36.78 3.85 4.93
N GLY A 81 -35.94 2.93 4.45
CA GLY A 81 -36.14 2.19 3.21
C GLY A 81 -34.88 1.43 2.78
N ALA A 82 -34.82 0.13 3.07
CA ALA A 82 -33.75 -0.84 2.78
C ALA A 82 -32.42 -0.59 3.53
N GLY A 83 -31.94 -1.59 4.26
CA GLY A 83 -30.77 -1.47 5.14
C GLY A 83 -29.50 -1.11 4.37
N GLY A 84 -29.05 0.14 4.45
CA GLY A 84 -27.75 0.56 3.93
C GLY A 84 -26.58 -0.06 4.71
N ILE A 85 -25.36 0.10 4.19
CA ILE A 85 -24.13 -0.21 4.92
C ILE A 85 -24.07 0.76 6.12
N ALA A 86 -23.82 0.24 7.32
CA ALA A 86 -23.72 1.09 8.50
C ALA A 86 -22.43 1.92 8.45
N PRO A 87 -22.48 3.25 8.63
CA PRO A 87 -21.29 4.09 8.57
C PRO A 87 -20.33 3.81 9.72
N PRO A 88 -19.02 4.02 9.51
CA PRO A 88 -18.04 4.02 10.59
C PRO A 88 -18.45 5.04 11.65
N THR A 89 -18.16 4.74 12.91
CA THR A 89 -18.59 5.57 14.06
C THR A 89 -17.42 6.10 14.87
N THR A 90 -16.19 5.74 14.50
CA THR A 90 -14.97 6.07 15.22
C THR A 90 -13.87 6.42 14.24
N ILE A 91 -13.16 7.52 14.51
CA ILE A 91 -11.93 7.88 13.82
C ILE A 91 -10.93 6.74 14.01
N VAL A 92 -10.34 6.29 12.90
CA VAL A 92 -9.28 5.30 12.90
C VAL A 92 -7.96 6.00 12.59
N THR A 93 -6.92 5.72 13.37
CA THR A 93 -5.60 6.33 13.14
C THR A 93 -4.62 5.30 12.64
N CYS A 94 -3.80 5.68 11.67
CA CYS A 94 -2.62 4.93 11.26
C CYS A 94 -1.39 5.54 11.97
N GLN A 95 -0.76 4.78 12.87
CA GLN A 95 0.37 5.24 13.68
C GLN A 95 0.17 6.60 14.39
N GLY A 96 -1.04 6.84 14.89
CA GLY A 96 -1.40 8.07 15.60
C GLY A 96 -1.65 9.29 14.70
N LYS A 97 -1.68 9.12 13.38
CA LYS A 97 -2.20 10.12 12.43
C LYS A 97 -3.59 9.72 11.95
N THR A 98 -4.42 10.72 11.67
CA THR A 98 -5.69 10.55 10.99
C THR A 98 -5.48 10.97 9.54
N TYR A 99 -5.72 10.04 8.62
CA TYR A 99 -5.75 10.29 7.18
C TYR A 99 -7.20 10.33 6.70
N LEU A 100 -7.39 10.72 5.44
CA LEU A 100 -8.71 10.94 4.84
C LEU A 100 -9.63 9.73 5.04
N CYS A 101 -9.16 8.54 4.69
CA CYS A 101 -9.89 7.28 4.84
C CYS A 101 -10.07 6.78 6.29
N GLY A 102 -9.92 7.64 7.31
CA GLY A 102 -10.17 7.30 8.70
C GLY A 102 -10.68 8.46 9.56
N ASP A 103 -11.12 9.57 8.94
CA ASP A 103 -11.47 10.81 9.61
C ASP A 103 -12.99 11.02 9.83
N LEU A 104 -13.83 10.11 9.33
CA LEU A 104 -15.30 10.16 9.36
C LEU A 104 -15.91 11.28 8.49
N ILE A 105 -15.21 11.71 7.44
CA ILE A 105 -15.64 12.74 6.51
C ILE A 105 -15.56 12.19 5.08
N ASP A 106 -16.63 12.40 4.32
CA ASP A 106 -16.70 12.19 2.87
C ASP A 106 -15.89 13.30 2.19
N ASN A 107 -14.60 13.04 1.96
CA ASN A 107 -13.62 13.99 1.42
C ASN A 107 -13.71 14.12 -0.10
N ASP A 108 -14.21 13.12 -0.82
CA ASP A 108 -14.39 13.15 -2.28
C ASP A 108 -15.82 13.57 -2.70
N GLY A 109 -16.79 13.46 -1.80
CA GLY A 109 -18.18 13.89 -1.97
C GLY A 109 -19.08 12.85 -2.65
N ASP A 110 -18.69 11.57 -2.70
CA ASP A 110 -19.48 10.49 -3.32
C ASP A 110 -20.60 9.95 -2.40
N GLY A 111 -20.57 10.34 -1.12
CA GLY A 111 -21.57 9.99 -0.11
C GLY A 111 -21.23 8.74 0.70
N LEU A 112 -20.06 8.15 0.50
CA LEU A 112 -19.49 7.09 1.32
C LEU A 112 -18.45 7.68 2.29
N LEU A 113 -18.20 6.96 3.39
CA LEU A 113 -17.27 7.42 4.43
C LEU A 113 -16.21 6.35 4.66
N ASP A 114 -14.94 6.73 4.59
CA ASP A 114 -13.79 5.93 5.00
C ASP A 114 -13.90 4.46 4.50
N SER A 115 -13.98 3.49 5.42
CA SER A 115 -14.09 2.06 5.14
C SER A 115 -15.36 1.60 4.41
N GLN A 116 -16.33 2.49 4.17
CA GLN A 116 -17.46 2.21 3.26
C GLN A 116 -17.13 2.57 1.81
N ASP A 117 -16.17 3.45 1.62
CA ASP A 117 -15.73 3.91 0.32
C ASP A 117 -14.85 2.84 -0.34
N PRO A 118 -15.22 2.34 -1.53
CA PRO A 118 -14.41 1.40 -2.30
C PRO A 118 -13.05 1.95 -2.75
N ASP A 119 -12.84 3.26 -2.74
CA ASP A 119 -11.58 3.92 -3.07
C ASP A 119 -10.62 3.96 -1.85
N CYS A 120 -11.11 3.75 -0.63
CA CYS A 120 -10.27 3.64 0.56
C CYS A 120 -9.63 2.25 0.75
N LEU A 121 -8.30 2.19 0.65
CA LEU A 121 -7.56 0.93 0.79
C LEU A 121 -7.30 0.52 2.26
N GLY A 122 -7.40 1.48 3.18
CA GLY A 122 -7.15 1.25 4.61
C GLY A 122 -7.03 2.57 5.39
N PRO A 123 -6.81 2.51 6.72
CA PRO A 123 -6.71 3.69 7.56
C PRO A 123 -5.42 4.51 7.34
N CYS A 124 -4.45 3.93 6.63
CA CYS A 124 -3.24 4.62 6.21
C CYS A 124 -3.41 5.34 4.87
N ASP A 125 -4.56 5.22 4.20
CA ASP A 125 -4.85 5.89 2.94
C ASP A 125 -5.28 7.35 3.17
N ASN A 126 -4.64 8.26 2.44
CA ASN A 126 -4.84 9.70 2.50
C ASN A 126 -5.46 10.25 1.21
N THR A 127 -6.09 9.39 0.40
CA THR A 127 -6.93 9.75 -0.74
C THR A 127 -8.26 9.01 -0.65
N GLU A 128 -9.35 9.63 -1.09
CA GLU A 128 -10.67 8.96 -1.20
C GLU A 128 -11.14 8.89 -2.66
N ASP A 129 -10.32 9.31 -3.62
CA ASP A 129 -10.66 9.35 -5.05
C ASP A 129 -9.67 8.57 -5.94
N SER A 130 -8.76 7.81 -5.31
CA SER A 130 -7.65 7.14 -5.98
C SER A 130 -7.24 5.87 -5.23
N TYR A 131 -6.58 4.94 -5.94
CA TYR A 131 -5.92 3.80 -5.30
C TYR A 131 -4.48 4.08 -4.90
N TYR A 132 -3.98 5.29 -5.14
CA TYR A 132 -2.70 5.74 -4.65
C TYR A 132 -2.88 6.37 -3.28
N GLY A 133 -2.38 5.70 -2.24
CA GLY A 133 -2.62 6.07 -0.84
C GLY A 133 -2.21 7.49 -0.39
N GLY A 134 -1.55 8.30 -1.22
CA GLY A 134 -1.23 9.71 -0.94
C GLY A 134 -0.38 9.96 0.32
N ILE A 135 0.33 8.94 0.84
CA ILE A 135 1.13 9.10 2.07
C ILE A 135 2.57 9.52 1.81
N PRO A 136 3.20 10.28 2.73
CA PRO A 136 4.59 10.66 2.60
C PRO A 136 5.50 9.43 2.48
N GLY A 137 6.19 9.32 1.35
CA GLY A 137 7.12 8.23 1.08
C GLY A 137 6.57 7.18 0.13
N GLN A 138 5.25 7.06 -0.08
CA GLN A 138 4.63 5.96 -0.83
C GLN A 138 5.20 5.67 -2.22
N ALA A 139 5.62 6.70 -2.95
CA ALA A 139 6.28 6.53 -4.25
C ALA A 139 7.55 5.65 -4.18
N GLY A 140 8.14 5.52 -2.99
CA GLY A 140 9.23 4.60 -2.70
C GLY A 140 10.52 4.83 -3.46
N PRO A 141 11.51 3.96 -3.27
CA PRO A 141 12.64 3.85 -4.18
C PRO A 141 12.16 3.24 -5.49
N SER A 142 12.65 3.74 -6.62
CA SER A 142 12.36 3.14 -7.94
C SER A 142 12.55 1.62 -7.93
N CYS A 143 11.59 0.92 -8.52
CA CYS A 143 11.49 -0.52 -8.64
C CYS A 143 11.35 -1.30 -7.34
N THR A 144 11.45 -0.70 -6.15
CA THR A 144 11.43 -1.46 -4.88
C THR A 144 10.13 -1.19 -4.14
N VAL A 145 9.50 -2.26 -3.69
CA VAL A 145 8.21 -2.22 -3.01
C VAL A 145 8.26 -3.14 -1.79
N ASP A 146 7.70 -2.68 -0.69
CA ASP A 146 7.41 -3.43 0.54
C ASP A 146 5.90 -3.50 0.76
N CYS A 147 5.40 -3.49 2.01
CA CYS A 147 3.96 -3.53 2.22
C CYS A 147 3.28 -2.26 1.71
N TYR A 148 2.60 -2.35 0.57
CA TYR A 148 1.95 -1.19 -0.06
C TYR A 148 0.82 -0.58 0.77
N PHE A 149 0.19 -1.39 1.62
CA PHE A 149 -0.98 -1.02 2.40
C PHE A 149 -0.65 -0.48 3.79
N ASP A 150 0.64 -0.38 4.14
CA ASP A 150 1.06 0.16 5.42
C ASP A 150 1.37 1.69 5.33
N GLN A 151 2.12 2.21 6.29
CA GLN A 151 2.40 3.64 6.44
C GLN A 151 3.65 4.15 5.70
N ASP A 152 4.52 3.27 5.20
CA ASP A 152 5.75 3.67 4.55
C ASP A 152 6.24 2.67 3.51
N SER A 153 6.88 3.18 2.47
CA SER A 153 7.46 2.36 1.41
C SER A 153 8.90 1.92 1.72
N GLY A 154 9.30 1.91 3.00
CA GLY A 154 10.67 1.67 3.44
C GLY A 154 10.89 0.37 4.21
N SER A 155 11.71 -0.54 3.64
CA SER A 155 12.07 -1.80 4.29
C SER A 155 12.60 -1.62 5.73
N GLY A 156 11.85 -2.05 6.75
CA GLY A 156 12.37 -2.07 8.13
C GLY A 156 11.35 -2.24 9.26
N ASN A 157 10.08 -2.05 8.99
CA ASN A 157 8.97 -2.27 9.93
C ASN A 157 8.30 -3.65 9.74
N ASP A 158 8.26 -4.16 8.50
CA ASP A 158 7.41 -5.28 8.07
C ASP A 158 8.18 -6.49 7.49
N ASP A 159 9.41 -6.28 7.02
CA ASP A 159 10.25 -7.30 6.35
C ASP A 159 9.60 -7.88 5.07
N CYS A 160 8.73 -7.11 4.41
CA CYS A 160 8.21 -7.40 3.07
C CYS A 160 9.20 -6.89 2.02
N HIS A 161 9.55 -7.74 1.04
CA HIS A 161 10.53 -7.35 0.02
C HIS A 161 10.12 -7.78 -1.38
N TRP A 162 9.94 -6.80 -2.26
CA TRP A 162 9.75 -7.00 -3.69
C TRP A 162 10.54 -6.01 -4.52
N ASN A 163 10.86 -6.43 -5.75
CA ASN A 163 11.49 -5.56 -6.73
C ASN A 163 10.75 -5.77 -8.06
N HIS A 164 10.20 -4.71 -8.65
CA HIS A 164 9.51 -4.75 -9.94
C HIS A 164 10.40 -5.23 -11.09
N GLN A 165 11.73 -5.14 -10.97
CA GLN A 165 12.63 -5.84 -11.91
C GLN A 165 12.42 -7.37 -11.92
N CYS A 166 11.76 -7.95 -10.93
CA CYS A 166 11.34 -9.34 -10.91
C CYS A 166 10.05 -9.62 -11.70
N ASP A 167 9.30 -8.58 -12.10
CA ASP A 167 8.06 -8.69 -12.87
C ASP A 167 8.37 -8.86 -14.37
N PRO A 168 7.93 -9.96 -15.02
CA PRO A 168 8.10 -10.17 -16.46
C PRO A 168 7.47 -9.11 -17.37
N ASN A 169 6.57 -8.26 -16.85
CA ASN A 169 5.94 -7.16 -17.59
C ASN A 169 6.86 -5.95 -17.80
N GLU A 170 8.01 -5.90 -17.09
CA GLU A 170 8.99 -4.81 -17.15
C GLU A 170 9.83 -4.85 -18.44
N VAL A 171 9.16 -4.83 -19.59
CA VAL A 171 9.77 -4.99 -20.91
C VAL A 171 9.36 -3.87 -21.85
N ALA A 172 10.27 -3.53 -22.77
CA ALA A 172 10.02 -2.48 -23.75
C ALA A 172 8.80 -2.79 -24.65
N PRO A 173 8.05 -1.76 -25.09
CA PRO A 173 8.24 -0.35 -24.79
C PRO A 173 7.56 0.12 -23.49
N GLY A 174 6.76 -0.74 -22.84
CA GLY A 174 5.87 -0.37 -21.73
C GLY A 174 6.57 -0.24 -20.39
N TYR A 175 7.49 -1.17 -20.06
CA TYR A 175 8.17 -1.22 -18.75
C TYR A 175 7.18 -1.15 -17.58
N HIS A 176 6.15 -2.00 -17.61
CA HIS A 176 5.15 -2.06 -16.55
C HIS A 176 5.62 -2.95 -15.40
N PRO A 177 5.23 -2.68 -14.14
CA PRO A 177 4.23 -1.67 -13.73
C PRO A 177 4.76 -0.26 -13.46
N GLU A 178 6.04 0.03 -13.70
CA GLU A 178 6.63 1.36 -13.49
C GLU A 178 7.11 2.03 -14.78
N SER A 179 6.19 2.27 -15.72
CA SER A 179 6.54 2.76 -17.07
C SER A 179 7.37 4.05 -17.06
N ASN A 180 7.16 4.90 -16.05
CA ASN A 180 7.93 6.12 -15.83
C ASN A 180 9.42 5.90 -15.54
N ASN A 181 9.75 4.83 -14.84
CA ASN A 181 11.14 4.45 -14.58
C ASN A 181 11.77 3.81 -15.82
N GLY A 182 10.94 3.32 -16.75
CA GLY A 182 11.35 2.82 -18.04
C GLY A 182 12.39 1.71 -17.91
N ALA A 183 13.47 1.79 -18.69
CA ALA A 183 14.51 0.76 -18.68
C ALA A 183 15.27 0.63 -17.34
N MET A 184 15.06 1.51 -16.36
CA MET A 184 15.64 1.37 -15.01
C MET A 184 15.10 0.14 -14.29
N CYS A 185 13.79 -0.14 -14.43
CA CYS A 185 13.13 -1.29 -13.83
C CYS A 185 13.01 -2.48 -14.77
N ALA A 186 13.68 -2.43 -15.93
CA ALA A 186 13.66 -3.51 -16.91
C ALA A 186 13.88 -4.89 -16.29
N TYR A 187 13.04 -5.84 -16.70
CA TYR A 187 12.99 -7.19 -16.16
C TYR A 187 14.38 -7.83 -16.09
N ASN A 188 14.72 -8.29 -14.88
CA ASN A 188 15.93 -8.98 -14.54
C ASN A 188 15.62 -10.08 -13.51
N ALA A 189 15.58 -11.33 -13.98
CA ALA A 189 15.37 -12.50 -13.13
C ALA A 189 16.41 -12.68 -11.99
N ASN A 190 17.54 -11.96 -12.05
CA ASN A 190 18.59 -11.95 -11.03
C ASN A 190 18.66 -10.59 -10.31
N ALA A 191 17.59 -9.80 -10.33
CA ALA A 191 17.52 -8.56 -9.57
C ALA A 191 17.80 -8.85 -8.09
N MET A 192 18.57 -7.96 -7.47
CA MET A 192 18.80 -7.99 -6.04
C MET A 192 17.78 -7.05 -5.40
N THR A 193 16.99 -7.58 -4.48
CA THR A 193 16.04 -6.77 -3.71
C THR A 193 16.74 -6.28 -2.44
N PRO A 194 16.80 -4.96 -2.20
CA PRO A 194 17.25 -4.41 -0.92
C PRO A 194 16.50 -5.09 0.25
N GLY A 195 17.15 -5.29 1.39
CA GLY A 195 16.54 -5.96 2.55
C GLY A 195 16.47 -7.50 2.45
N ALA A 196 16.23 -8.08 1.29
CA ALA A 196 16.14 -9.54 1.08
C ALA A 196 17.45 -10.20 0.62
N GLN A 197 18.53 -10.06 1.40
CA GLN A 197 19.85 -10.55 0.95
C GLN A 197 19.84 -12.07 0.69
N ASN A 198 20.43 -12.46 -0.46
CA ASN A 198 20.51 -13.85 -0.96
C ASN A 198 19.19 -14.50 -1.39
N ARG A 199 18.11 -13.73 -1.58
CA ARG A 199 16.87 -14.22 -2.17
C ARG A 199 16.79 -13.80 -3.63
N SER A 200 16.50 -14.75 -4.51
CA SER A 200 16.23 -14.46 -5.92
C SER A 200 14.79 -13.99 -6.12
N CYS A 201 14.48 -13.41 -7.29
CA CYS A 201 13.09 -13.16 -7.70
C CYS A 201 12.20 -14.40 -7.53
N SER A 202 12.71 -15.59 -7.88
CA SER A 202 11.95 -16.84 -7.72
C SER A 202 11.76 -17.30 -6.28
N ASP A 203 12.62 -16.84 -5.35
CA ASP A 203 12.44 -17.11 -3.92
C ASP A 203 11.37 -16.19 -3.35
N LEU A 204 11.46 -14.89 -3.65
CA LEU A 204 10.49 -13.87 -3.21
C LEU A 204 9.09 -14.10 -3.80
N GLN A 205 9.02 -14.62 -5.02
CA GLN A 205 7.75 -15.02 -5.64
C GLN A 205 7.02 -16.14 -4.89
N ARG A 206 7.76 -17.02 -4.20
CA ARG A 206 7.19 -18.21 -3.56
C ARG A 206 7.07 -18.12 -2.04
N GLU A 207 7.83 -17.22 -1.43
CA GLU A 207 7.93 -17.15 0.02
C GLU A 207 8.26 -15.71 0.45
N GLN A 208 7.55 -15.19 1.44
CA GLN A 208 7.92 -13.99 2.18
C GLN A 208 8.21 -14.39 3.64
N SER A 209 8.71 -13.48 4.45
CA SER A 209 8.96 -13.78 5.86
C SER A 209 7.64 -13.88 6.65
N ASP A 210 7.65 -14.60 7.76
CA ASP A 210 6.51 -14.61 8.69
C ASP A 210 6.16 -13.19 9.16
N SER A 211 7.17 -12.33 9.38
CA SER A 211 6.97 -10.92 9.72
C SER A 211 6.16 -10.17 8.66
N CYS A 212 6.47 -10.38 7.38
CA CYS A 212 5.72 -9.77 6.29
C CYS A 212 4.25 -10.21 6.31
N HIS A 213 3.99 -11.50 6.54
CA HIS A 213 2.63 -12.01 6.67
C HIS A 213 1.89 -11.50 7.90
N ASP A 214 2.57 -11.42 9.04
CA ASP A 214 1.98 -10.97 10.30
C ASP A 214 1.61 -9.46 10.28
N ILE A 215 2.35 -8.67 9.51
CA ILE A 215 2.20 -7.21 9.47
C ILE A 215 1.37 -6.78 8.25
N CYS A 216 1.74 -7.23 7.05
CA CYS A 216 1.10 -6.82 5.81
C CYS A 216 -0.13 -7.66 5.46
N GLY A 217 -0.15 -8.94 5.84
CA GLY A 217 -1.26 -9.85 5.53
C GLY A 217 -2.63 -9.31 5.98
N PRO A 218 -2.80 -8.84 7.23
CA PRO A 218 -4.05 -8.22 7.68
C PRO A 218 -4.41 -6.91 6.97
N LEU A 219 -3.44 -6.22 6.38
CA LEU A 219 -3.65 -4.96 5.64
C LEU A 219 -3.98 -5.18 4.16
N THR A 220 -3.59 -6.34 3.62
CA THR A 220 -3.70 -6.64 2.19
C THR A 220 -5.15 -6.96 1.81
N PRO A 221 -5.80 -6.14 0.97
CA PRO A 221 -7.17 -6.36 0.50
C PRO A 221 -7.34 -7.73 -0.18
N ASN A 222 -8.52 -8.34 -0.05
CA ASN A 222 -8.86 -9.55 -0.81
C ASN A 222 -8.79 -9.27 -2.33
N GLY A 223 -8.03 -10.08 -3.06
CA GLY A 223 -7.72 -9.90 -4.48
C GLY A 223 -6.38 -9.20 -4.75
N CYS A 224 -5.62 -8.82 -3.72
CA CYS A 224 -4.33 -8.14 -3.87
C CYS A 224 -3.17 -8.97 -3.32
N ASP A 225 -1.98 -8.78 -3.89
CA ASP A 225 -0.75 -9.14 -3.18
C ASP A 225 -0.32 -8.03 -2.22
N CYS A 226 0.52 -8.38 -1.25
CA CYS A 226 1.07 -7.44 -0.26
C CYS A 226 1.81 -6.24 -0.86
N PHE A 227 2.21 -6.33 -2.12
CA PHE A 227 3.01 -5.31 -2.76
C PHE A 227 2.14 -4.30 -3.49
N GLY A 228 0.83 -4.51 -3.70
CA GLY A 228 -0.08 -3.57 -4.37
C GLY A 228 -0.47 -3.96 -5.79
N CYS A 229 -0.21 -5.20 -6.20
CA CYS A 229 -0.72 -5.78 -7.44
C CYS A 229 -2.05 -6.48 -7.19
N CYS A 230 -3.14 -5.97 -7.78
CA CYS A 230 -4.50 -6.40 -7.46
C CYS A 230 -5.27 -6.88 -8.67
N GLU A 231 -6.07 -7.92 -8.50
CA GLU A 231 -7.00 -8.42 -9.53
C GLU A 231 -8.18 -7.44 -9.65
N LEU A 232 -8.12 -6.55 -10.65
CA LEU A 232 -9.16 -5.55 -10.86
C LEU A 232 -9.53 -5.45 -12.35
N PRO A 233 -10.83 -5.51 -12.69
CA PRO A 233 -11.97 -5.77 -11.80
C PRO A 233 -11.88 -7.17 -11.15
N ALA A 234 -12.35 -7.32 -9.91
CA ALA A 234 -12.22 -8.58 -9.18
C ALA A 234 -12.85 -9.78 -9.92
N GLY A 235 -12.11 -10.89 -10.00
CA GLY A 235 -12.50 -12.09 -10.74
C GLY A 235 -12.32 -12.00 -12.26
N SER A 236 -11.62 -10.98 -12.78
CA SER A 236 -11.32 -10.84 -14.21
C SER A 236 -10.14 -11.70 -14.67
N GLY A 237 -9.20 -12.03 -13.78
CA GLY A 237 -7.88 -12.55 -14.07
C GLY A 237 -6.86 -11.50 -14.52
N ASP A 238 -7.25 -10.22 -14.62
CA ASP A 238 -6.37 -9.10 -14.95
C ASP A 238 -5.85 -8.45 -13.67
N TYR A 239 -4.53 -8.24 -13.59
CA TYR A 239 -3.86 -7.65 -12.44
C TYR A 239 -3.27 -6.29 -12.77
N VAL A 240 -3.52 -5.32 -11.90
CA VAL A 240 -3.08 -3.93 -12.05
C VAL A 240 -2.36 -3.43 -10.81
N TRP A 241 -1.40 -2.55 -11.04
CA TRP A 241 -0.57 -1.92 -10.02
C TRP A 241 -1.27 -0.70 -9.44
N LEU A 242 -1.65 -0.73 -8.15
CA LEU A 242 -2.34 0.38 -7.51
C LEU A 242 -1.46 1.64 -7.44
N GLY A 243 -0.14 1.47 -7.22
CA GLY A 243 0.84 2.54 -7.21
C GLY A 243 1.23 3.08 -8.58
N SER A 244 0.46 2.82 -9.64
CA SER A 244 0.76 3.28 -10.99
C SER A 244 0.83 4.80 -11.02
N ASP A 245 1.96 5.33 -11.48
CA ASP A 245 2.19 6.76 -11.65
C ASP A 245 2.26 7.13 -13.13
N ALA A 246 1.58 6.46 -14.05
CA ALA A 246 1.81 6.53 -15.52
C ALA A 246 1.90 7.95 -16.16
N ASP A 247 1.51 9.02 -15.45
CA ASP A 247 1.67 10.41 -15.87
C ASP A 247 2.95 11.12 -15.34
N GLY A 248 3.67 10.54 -14.37
CA GLY A 248 4.94 11.05 -13.83
C GLY A 248 4.80 12.16 -12.82
N THR A 249 3.64 12.25 -12.17
CA THR A 249 3.33 13.31 -11.21
C THR A 249 3.81 12.99 -9.79
N GLY A 250 3.94 11.71 -9.45
CA GLY A 250 4.14 11.21 -8.09
C GLY A 250 2.87 11.27 -7.24
N GLU A 251 1.71 11.53 -7.86
CA GLU A 251 0.39 11.58 -7.21
C GLU A 251 -0.44 10.32 -7.50
N GLY A 252 0.08 9.40 -8.30
CA GLY A 252 -0.64 8.22 -8.74
C GLY A 252 -1.64 8.53 -9.84
N SER A 253 -1.93 7.52 -10.66
CA SER A 253 -2.78 7.64 -11.84
C SER A 253 -3.91 6.61 -11.85
N CYS A 254 -3.81 5.57 -11.02
CA CYS A 254 -4.80 4.50 -10.93
C CYS A 254 -5.91 4.83 -9.94
N SER A 255 -7.15 4.65 -10.38
CA SER A 255 -8.35 4.81 -9.57
C SER A 255 -9.44 3.87 -10.08
N ARG A 256 -10.55 3.75 -9.33
CA ARG A 256 -11.75 3.02 -9.77
C ARG A 256 -12.21 3.50 -11.15
N ASP A 257 -12.22 4.82 -11.35
CA ASP A 257 -12.48 5.48 -12.63
C ASP A 257 -11.28 5.36 -13.58
N GLY A 258 -11.21 4.26 -14.31
CA GLY A 258 -10.14 4.00 -15.27
C GLY A 258 -9.37 2.71 -14.99
N ILE A 259 -9.88 1.85 -14.10
CA ILE A 259 -9.21 0.61 -13.68
C ILE A 259 -8.85 -0.35 -14.82
N THR A 260 -9.54 -0.24 -15.96
CA THR A 260 -9.27 -1.06 -17.17
C THR A 260 -8.38 -0.35 -18.20
N ASP A 261 -7.92 0.86 -17.91
CA ASP A 261 -7.01 1.63 -18.76
C ASP A 261 -5.56 1.37 -18.34
N PRO A 262 -4.78 0.59 -19.12
CA PRO A 262 -3.39 0.27 -18.78
C PRO A 262 -2.44 1.48 -18.86
N SER A 263 -2.91 2.63 -19.35
CA SER A 263 -2.17 3.90 -19.29
C SER A 263 -2.44 4.71 -18.02
N ARG A 264 -3.25 4.17 -17.10
CA ARG A 264 -3.55 4.72 -15.77
C ARG A 264 -3.32 3.69 -14.67
N CYS A 265 -3.76 2.46 -14.89
CA CYS A 265 -3.56 1.33 -13.99
C CYS A 265 -2.70 0.30 -14.72
N GLU A 266 -1.39 0.41 -14.52
CA GLU A 266 -0.41 -0.38 -15.24
C GLU A 266 -0.49 -1.87 -14.87
N PRO A 267 -0.34 -2.79 -15.84
CA PRO A 267 -0.41 -4.22 -15.57
C PRO A 267 0.79 -4.71 -14.76
N CYS A 268 0.54 -5.60 -13.80
CA CYS A 268 1.56 -6.23 -12.96
C CYS A 268 1.37 -7.74 -12.88
N THR A 269 2.41 -8.44 -12.42
CA THR A 269 2.35 -9.86 -12.06
C THR A 269 2.28 -9.98 -10.54
N PRO A 270 1.23 -10.60 -9.96
CA PRO A 270 1.11 -10.71 -8.51
C PRO A 270 2.18 -11.62 -7.92
N VAL A 271 2.66 -11.27 -6.73
CA VAL A 271 3.60 -12.05 -5.92
C VAL A 271 2.84 -13.13 -5.15
N ALA A 272 2.88 -14.34 -5.67
CA ALA A 272 2.10 -15.48 -5.16
C ALA A 272 2.36 -15.79 -3.67
N ALA A 273 3.56 -15.48 -3.17
CA ALA A 273 3.92 -15.68 -1.77
C ALA A 273 2.98 -14.97 -0.80
N CYS A 274 2.48 -13.78 -1.18
CA CYS A 274 1.71 -12.87 -0.33
C CYS A 274 0.41 -12.42 -1.02
N LEU A 275 -0.07 -13.19 -1.99
CA LEU A 275 -1.35 -12.96 -2.65
C LEU A 275 -2.48 -13.34 -1.69
N ASN A 276 -3.29 -12.35 -1.30
CA ASN A 276 -4.56 -12.59 -0.64
C ASN A 276 -5.61 -12.83 -1.73
N ASP A 277 -5.89 -14.10 -2.01
CA ASP A 277 -6.84 -14.49 -3.05
C ASP A 277 -8.25 -13.91 -2.80
N CYS A 278 -9.04 -13.86 -3.87
CA CYS A 278 -10.43 -13.39 -3.82
C CYS A 278 -11.39 -14.58 -3.92
N GLY A 279 -11.89 -15.07 -2.78
CA GLY A 279 -12.89 -16.12 -2.70
C GLY A 279 -14.25 -15.69 -3.24
N ARG A 280 -15.09 -16.66 -3.64
CA ARG A 280 -16.43 -16.41 -4.20
C ARG A 280 -17.34 -15.64 -3.24
N CYS A 281 -17.24 -15.93 -1.96
CA CYS A 281 -18.04 -15.32 -0.90
C CYS A 281 -17.28 -14.27 -0.11
N GLU A 282 -16.09 -13.89 -0.56
CA GLU A 282 -15.32 -12.80 0.03
C GLU A 282 -15.61 -11.51 -0.74
N LEU A 283 -15.69 -10.41 0.00
CA LEU A 283 -15.74 -9.10 -0.62
C LEU A 283 -14.31 -8.79 -1.05
N CYS A 284 -14.10 -8.50 -2.32
CA CYS A 284 -12.77 -8.24 -2.89
C CYS A 284 -12.66 -6.78 -3.26
N LEU A 285 -11.43 -6.29 -3.44
CA LEU A 285 -11.23 -4.90 -3.84
C LEU A 285 -12.06 -4.59 -5.10
N GLY A 286 -12.80 -3.47 -5.08
CA GLY A 286 -13.73 -3.08 -6.14
C GLY A 286 -15.06 -3.84 -6.21
N LYS A 287 -15.37 -4.76 -5.28
CA LYS A 287 -16.71 -5.36 -5.15
C LYS A 287 -17.50 -4.66 -4.05
N GLU A 288 -18.78 -4.42 -4.33
CA GLU A 288 -19.74 -3.84 -3.36
C GLU A 288 -20.84 -4.83 -2.93
N THR A 289 -20.86 -6.03 -3.53
CA THR A 289 -21.89 -7.04 -3.27
C THR A 289 -21.34 -8.46 -3.32
N LEU A 290 -22.05 -9.37 -2.67
CA LEU A 290 -21.79 -10.81 -2.71
C LEU A 290 -22.97 -11.58 -3.35
N PRO A 291 -22.70 -12.76 -3.93
CA PRO A 291 -23.76 -13.68 -4.34
C PRO A 291 -24.72 -14.01 -3.20
N ALA A 292 -26.02 -14.13 -3.50
CA ALA A 292 -27.06 -14.33 -2.49
C ALA A 292 -26.90 -15.61 -1.66
N ASP A 293 -26.31 -16.66 -2.23
CA ASP A 293 -26.05 -17.93 -1.56
C ASP A 293 -24.88 -17.86 -0.55
N CYS A 294 -24.07 -16.79 -0.56
CA CYS A 294 -23.06 -16.54 0.46
C CYS A 294 -23.65 -16.16 1.83
N PHE A 295 -24.94 -15.83 1.87
CA PHE A 295 -25.67 -15.54 3.11
C PHE A 295 -26.47 -16.76 3.62
N GLU A 296 -26.55 -17.84 2.84
CA GLU A 296 -27.29 -19.05 3.19
C GLU A 296 -26.41 -20.04 3.97
N GLY A 297 -25.96 -19.64 5.16
CA GLY A 297 -25.10 -20.49 6.02
C GLY A 297 -24.53 -19.77 7.23
N SER A 298 -24.37 -18.45 7.14
CA SER A 298 -24.22 -17.57 8.30
C SER A 298 -25.60 -17.42 8.95
N GLY A 299 -25.93 -18.32 9.87
CA GLY A 299 -27.15 -18.21 10.66
C GLY A 299 -27.30 -16.78 11.17
N SER A 300 -28.31 -16.07 10.68
CA SER A 300 -28.69 -14.76 11.19
C SER A 300 -28.89 -14.89 12.69
N GLY A 301 -27.91 -14.47 13.48
CA GLY A 301 -28.01 -14.28 14.92
C GLY A 301 -28.86 -13.06 15.25
N GLY A 302 -30.03 -12.94 14.62
CA GLY A 302 -31.08 -12.04 15.05
C GLY A 302 -31.92 -12.76 16.09
N GLY A 303 -31.72 -12.45 17.37
CA GLY A 303 -32.73 -12.71 18.40
C GLY A 303 -32.24 -13.41 19.67
N GLU A 304 -32.27 -12.62 20.73
CA GLU A 304 -32.58 -12.99 22.12
C GLU A 304 -31.53 -13.72 22.98
N ALA A 305 -31.20 -13.03 24.07
CA ALA A 305 -30.56 -13.56 25.26
C ALA A 305 -31.30 -14.81 25.78
N GLY A 306 -30.67 -15.97 25.65
CA GLY A 306 -31.08 -17.22 26.28
C GLY A 306 -29.97 -17.74 27.19
N THR A 307 -30.12 -17.53 28.49
CA THR A 307 -29.31 -18.13 29.56
C THR A 307 -29.35 -19.66 29.56
N GLY A 308 -28.20 -20.28 29.82
CA GLY A 308 -28.02 -21.67 30.28
C GLY A 308 -27.64 -22.61 29.13
N GLY A 309 -26.75 -23.58 29.27
CA GLY A 309 -26.04 -24.22 30.36
C GLY A 309 -25.34 -25.42 29.68
N GLY A 310 -24.08 -25.69 30.05
CA GLY A 310 -23.17 -26.45 29.19
C GLY A 310 -23.44 -27.95 29.03
N GLU A 311 -22.59 -28.59 28.22
CA GLU A 311 -22.00 -29.89 28.54
C GLU A 311 -20.77 -30.15 27.66
N ALA A 312 -19.74 -30.72 28.30
CA ALA A 312 -18.47 -31.09 27.70
C ALA A 312 -18.61 -32.40 26.92
N GLY A 313 -18.09 -32.44 25.69
CA GLY A 313 -17.95 -33.64 24.87
C GLY A 313 -16.49 -33.87 24.48
N THR A 314 -15.82 -34.75 25.20
CA THR A 314 -14.50 -35.31 24.85
C THR A 314 -14.60 -36.32 23.70
N GLY A 315 -13.71 -36.23 22.72
CA GLY A 315 -13.47 -37.29 21.74
C GLY A 315 -12.18 -37.03 20.96
N GLY A 316 -11.12 -37.80 21.26
CA GLY A 316 -9.85 -37.76 20.53
C GLY A 316 -9.83 -38.69 19.32
N GLY A 317 -8.87 -38.47 18.42
CA GLY A 317 -8.63 -39.34 17.27
C GLY A 317 -7.48 -38.86 16.36
N GLU A 318 -6.27 -39.32 16.72
CA GLU A 318 -5.11 -39.70 15.90
C GLU A 318 -4.52 -38.83 14.77
N ALA A 319 -3.18 -38.85 14.78
CA ALA A 319 -2.25 -38.25 13.86
C ALA A 319 -2.26 -38.89 12.46
N GLY A 320 -2.14 -38.04 11.43
CA GLY A 320 -1.72 -38.41 10.08
C GLY A 320 -0.64 -37.44 9.61
N THR A 321 0.56 -37.97 9.35
CA THR A 321 1.72 -37.23 8.86
C THR A 321 1.70 -37.13 7.34
N GLY A 322 1.93 -35.93 6.81
CA GLY A 322 2.17 -35.62 5.40
C GLY A 322 1.60 -34.22 5.12
N GLY A 323 2.33 -33.20 4.70
CA GLY A 323 3.60 -33.16 3.97
C GLY A 323 3.39 -32.32 2.71
N GLY A 324 3.32 -31.00 2.88
CA GLY A 324 3.26 -30.02 1.81
C GLY A 324 2.26 -28.90 2.08
N GLU A 325 2.71 -27.75 2.56
CA GLU A 325 2.00 -26.46 2.53
C GLU A 325 2.96 -25.36 3.01
N ALA A 326 3.15 -24.34 2.18
CA ALA A 326 3.64 -23.02 2.57
C ALA A 326 3.00 -22.05 1.56
N GLY A 327 2.02 -21.31 2.08
CA GLY A 327 1.03 -20.51 1.40
C GLY A 327 -0.04 -20.23 2.45
N THR A 328 0.31 -19.37 3.42
CA THR A 328 -0.58 -18.94 4.51
C THR A 328 -1.12 -17.57 4.13
N GLY A 329 -2.12 -17.55 3.27
CA GLY A 329 -2.93 -16.39 2.92
C GLY A 329 -4.36 -16.86 2.64
N GLY A 330 -5.35 -16.26 3.29
CA GLY A 330 -6.77 -16.51 3.02
C GLY A 330 -7.32 -17.90 3.39
N SER A 331 -7.41 -18.24 4.67
CA SER A 331 -8.38 -19.29 5.12
C SER A 331 -9.73 -18.67 5.49
N GLY A 332 -10.17 -17.69 4.70
CA GLY A 332 -11.57 -17.29 4.61
C GLY A 332 -12.30 -18.23 3.65
N GLY A 333 -13.08 -19.17 4.20
CA GLY A 333 -14.18 -19.76 3.46
C GLY A 333 -13.98 -21.12 2.77
N ASP A 334 -13.26 -22.08 3.36
CA ASP A 334 -13.53 -23.51 3.07
C ASP A 334 -14.99 -23.90 3.40
N THR A 335 -15.68 -23.06 4.18
CA THR A 335 -17.10 -23.16 4.55
C THR A 335 -18.01 -22.12 3.88
N GLY A 336 -17.49 -21.29 2.95
CA GLY A 336 -18.28 -20.32 2.18
C GLY A 336 -18.68 -19.02 2.91
N GLY A 337 -18.00 -18.63 3.99
CA GLY A 337 -18.23 -17.36 4.70
C GLY A 337 -17.41 -16.19 4.14
N GLN A 338 -17.84 -14.96 4.46
CA GLN A 338 -17.18 -13.71 4.02
C GLN A 338 -15.80 -13.45 4.65
N CYS A 339 -15.58 -13.94 5.87
CA CYS A 339 -14.34 -13.74 6.60
C CYS A 339 -13.85 -15.05 7.22
N ALA A 340 -12.58 -15.08 7.63
CA ALA A 340 -12.03 -16.16 8.43
C ALA A 340 -12.83 -16.37 9.74
N PRO A 341 -12.86 -17.59 10.30
CA PRO A 341 -13.60 -17.87 11.53
C PRO A 341 -13.19 -16.95 12.69
N GLY A 342 -14.18 -16.29 13.29
CA GLY A 342 -13.97 -15.38 14.43
C GLY A 342 -13.70 -13.92 14.06
N VAL A 343 -13.61 -13.59 12.76
CA VAL A 343 -13.49 -12.23 12.26
C VAL A 343 -14.88 -11.66 11.95
N GLN A 344 -15.14 -10.42 12.38
CA GLN A 344 -16.41 -9.75 12.12
C GLN A 344 -16.52 -9.35 10.64
N PRO A 345 -17.62 -9.73 9.95
CA PRO A 345 -17.89 -9.22 8.61
C PRO A 345 -18.41 -7.78 8.66
N CYS A 346 -18.03 -6.98 7.67
CA CYS A 346 -18.38 -5.57 7.52
C CYS A 346 -18.52 -5.18 6.04
N GLY A 347 -18.89 -3.94 5.75
CA GLY A 347 -18.92 -3.41 4.38
C GLY A 347 -20.11 -3.84 3.53
N LEU A 348 -21.06 -4.63 4.06
CA LEU A 348 -22.32 -4.95 3.37
C LEU A 348 -23.56 -4.46 4.12
N PRO A 349 -24.68 -4.23 3.40
CA PRO A 349 -26.01 -3.99 3.96
C PRO A 349 -26.35 -4.85 5.18
N GLY A 350 -26.67 -4.21 6.30
CA GLY A 350 -27.11 -4.88 7.53
C GLY A 350 -26.00 -5.47 8.41
N GLN A 351 -24.73 -5.29 8.05
CA GLN A 351 -23.59 -5.62 8.91
C GLN A 351 -23.27 -4.46 9.85
N GLU A 352 -22.83 -4.77 11.06
CA GLU A 352 -22.41 -3.77 12.04
C GLU A 352 -21.03 -3.19 11.66
N PRO A 353 -20.78 -1.89 11.94
CA PRO A 353 -19.47 -1.31 11.72
C PRO A 353 -18.42 -1.97 12.61
N CYS A 354 -17.16 -1.90 12.19
CA CYS A 354 -16.05 -2.45 12.97
C CYS A 354 -15.90 -1.75 14.33
N SER A 355 -15.30 -2.46 15.28
CA SER A 355 -15.06 -1.88 16.60
C SER A 355 -14.03 -0.74 16.53
N ALA A 356 -13.94 0.07 17.58
CA ALA A 356 -13.06 1.25 17.63
C ALA A 356 -11.56 0.96 17.47
N ALA A 357 -11.14 -0.30 17.42
CA ALA A 357 -9.76 -0.75 17.26
C ALA A 357 -9.52 -1.44 15.91
N GLU A 358 -10.50 -1.40 14.99
CA GLU A 358 -10.50 -2.16 13.74
C GLU A 358 -10.95 -1.27 12.57
N TYR A 359 -10.53 -1.66 11.37
CA TYR A 359 -10.93 -1.06 10.10
C TYR A 359 -11.56 -2.13 9.20
N CYS A 360 -12.56 -1.77 8.39
CA CYS A 360 -13.13 -2.71 7.43
C CYS A 360 -12.24 -2.79 6.19
N ILE A 361 -11.47 -3.87 6.05
CA ILE A 361 -10.64 -4.11 4.85
C ILE A 361 -11.32 -5.21 4.04
N THR A 362 -11.82 -4.83 2.86
CA THR A 362 -12.52 -5.74 1.93
C THR A 362 -13.51 -6.67 2.63
N GLY A 363 -14.35 -6.08 3.47
CA GLY A 363 -15.46 -6.74 4.12
C GLY A 363 -15.13 -7.51 5.40
N CYS A 364 -13.91 -7.41 5.94
CA CYS A 364 -13.56 -8.02 7.22
C CYS A 364 -12.94 -6.97 8.16
N CYS A 365 -13.37 -6.97 9.42
CA CYS A 365 -12.79 -6.08 10.43
C CYS A 365 -11.38 -6.56 10.79
N GLN A 366 -10.39 -5.75 10.46
CA GLN A 366 -8.98 -6.01 10.72
C GLN A 366 -8.45 -5.06 11.79
N PRO A 367 -7.62 -5.52 12.73
CA PRO A 367 -6.98 -4.63 13.68
C PRO A 367 -6.07 -3.67 12.92
N TYR A 368 -6.23 -2.36 13.14
CA TYR A 368 -5.33 -1.39 12.54
C TYR A 368 -4.02 -1.28 13.34
N ILE A 369 -2.91 -1.02 12.66
CA ILE A 369 -1.60 -0.86 13.29
C ILE A 369 -1.57 0.46 14.07
N ARG A 370 -1.28 0.38 15.37
CA ARG A 370 -1.08 1.55 16.25
C ARG A 370 0.36 2.02 16.28
#